data_AF-A0A0F9ER21-F1
#
_entry.id   AF-A0A0F9ER21-F1
#
_cell.length_a   1.000
_cell.length_b   1.000
_cell.length_c   1.000
_cell.angle_alpha   90.00
_cell.angle_beta   90.00
_cell.angle_gamma   90.00
#
_symmetry.space_group_name_H-M   'P 1'
#
loop_
_entity.id
_entity.type
_entity.pdbx_description
1 polymer ?
#
loop_
_entity_poly.entity_id
_entity_poly.type
_entity_poly.pdbx_seq_one_letter_code
_entity_poly.pdbx_strand_id
1 'polypeptide(L)'
;PFSIELQHSGIKYDKNNLEYLNLFYDVFALAFKEQKQNIEVLKETIIKNDEMDLTSIILDLQLKQKWEKTFASNSLLSLFKDFTNRGEVFSSNNNEYEEDINPIDFLKNKKTVIIDLSILRDLEKKSFIVFVILAKFIHYIEGSEDYYKKIIVIPNVDLFFDSHYIDSSYNTANYGKIDKFIEPFFKRGFGFVFSANQIHYLHPHIFNYFQNIMSLQATDPRDIAVLKNQMKLQELQGTGYYSSKRNNTYQIDYLMNMHNEEILVKRSDIYQPFPGILNLNNLYTTTPLTKEQIITYMDRQGYKLKLTEQKILNKIKKTLFEKDFGIYAEFIEEIINFLNVLKSVDQIGNLYTSKVKRELLKYINLKASKKVQDKTQIKEIRDEIFDMIVKHSYLIEAHPNRASGSESMRTSYAVGPKYEKAVQDYFNAKGDTLSDISIDTTKENSEIDSEILNKFLEEPDNSVIDKKNLEEILSKQYSKLIWELFLMYEHNEKNEFGKALKIGETVIINYVGNIHQTFLKSNSKSPPEFDNPEIFFDYLTKNHLMLLKKNEIKDYYKKAKQIFTGLGDIEKRANDLYKILTEFSFKLDK
;
A
#
# COMPACT_ATOMS: atom_id res chain seq x y z
N PRO A 1 -11.21 -2.80 -7.70
CA PRO A 1 -11.20 -2.10 -6.39
C PRO A 1 -10.42 -0.80 -6.57
N PHE A 2 -10.88 0.33 -6.03
CA PHE A 2 -10.15 1.59 -6.12
C PHE A 2 -9.28 1.74 -4.88
N SER A 3 -7.97 1.77 -5.06
CA SER A 3 -7.02 2.07 -3.99
C SER A 3 -6.03 3.12 -4.47
N ILE A 4 -5.71 4.04 -3.57
CA ILE A 4 -4.72 5.07 -3.81
C ILE A 4 -3.48 4.71 -3.00
N GLU A 5 -2.40 4.40 -3.69
CA GLU A 5 -1.08 4.32 -3.06
C GLU A 5 -0.48 5.73 -2.99
N LEU A 6 0.00 6.11 -1.81
CA LEU A 6 0.55 7.44 -1.58
C LEU A 6 2.01 7.56 -2.04
N GLN A 7 2.80 6.51 -1.86
CA GLN A 7 4.25 6.50 -2.15
C GLN A 7 4.57 6.32 -3.64
N HIS A 8 3.73 5.60 -4.37
CA HIS A 8 3.95 5.29 -5.78
C HIS A 8 2.96 6.03 -6.66
N SER A 9 3.41 6.50 -7.82
CA SER A 9 2.56 7.17 -8.80
C SER A 9 1.44 6.26 -9.32
N GLY A 10 1.70 4.94 -9.37
CA GLY A 10 0.81 3.94 -9.95
C GLY A 10 1.12 3.59 -11.41
N ILE A 11 2.15 4.21 -12.00
CA ILE A 11 2.69 3.82 -13.31
C ILE A 11 3.61 2.60 -13.11
N LYS A 12 3.40 1.54 -13.91
CA LYS A 12 4.26 0.34 -13.84
C LYS A 12 5.70 0.71 -14.22
N TYR A 13 6.66 0.38 -13.36
CA TYR A 13 8.09 0.63 -13.55
C TYR A 13 8.46 2.11 -13.73
N ASP A 14 7.81 2.98 -12.96
CA ASP A 14 8.05 4.42 -13.01
C ASP A 14 9.43 4.81 -12.49
N LYS A 15 10.34 5.17 -13.41
CA LYS A 15 11.68 5.67 -13.07
C LYS A 15 11.65 7.08 -12.49
N ASN A 16 10.54 7.81 -12.65
CA ASN A 16 10.40 9.20 -12.26
C ASN A 16 9.45 9.38 -11.05
N ASN A 17 9.28 8.36 -10.21
CA ASN A 17 8.38 8.43 -9.05
C ASN A 17 8.69 9.62 -8.12
N LEU A 18 9.94 10.10 -8.09
CA LEU A 18 10.34 11.31 -7.36
C LEU A 18 9.58 12.58 -7.82
N GLU A 19 9.25 12.70 -9.10
CA GLU A 19 8.48 13.83 -9.65
C GLU A 19 7.05 13.81 -9.10
N TYR A 20 6.42 12.62 -9.08
CA TYR A 20 5.14 12.41 -8.42
C TYR A 20 5.22 12.72 -6.91
N LEU A 21 6.24 12.23 -6.21
CA LEU A 21 6.40 12.47 -4.77
C LEU A 21 6.50 13.97 -4.46
N ASN A 22 7.18 14.75 -5.31
CA ASN A 22 7.22 16.20 -5.18
C ASN A 22 5.82 16.83 -5.26
N LEU A 23 4.98 16.39 -6.21
CA LEU A 23 3.59 16.83 -6.28
C LEU A 23 2.79 16.38 -5.04
N PHE A 24 3.00 15.16 -4.57
CA PHE A 24 2.36 14.64 -3.36
C PHE A 24 2.69 15.48 -2.12
N TYR A 25 3.94 15.88 -1.93
CA TYR A 25 4.34 16.74 -0.81
C TYR A 25 3.67 18.12 -0.89
N ASP A 26 3.55 18.70 -2.09
CA ASP A 26 2.82 19.96 -2.31
C ASP A 26 1.33 19.81 -1.97
N VAL A 27 0.71 18.68 -2.33
CA VAL A 27 -0.69 18.38 -1.99
C VAL A 27 -0.88 18.25 -0.49
N PHE A 28 0.04 17.54 0.18
CA PHE A 28 0.01 17.37 1.63
C PHE A 28 0.11 18.72 2.36
N ALA A 29 1.03 19.57 1.92
CA ALA A 29 1.20 20.93 2.43
C ALA A 29 -0.10 21.75 2.31
N LEU A 30 -0.69 21.78 1.11
CA LEU A 30 -1.86 22.59 0.81
C LEU A 30 -3.14 22.11 1.49
N ALA A 31 -3.34 20.79 1.58
CA ALA A 31 -4.56 20.23 2.15
C ALA A 31 -4.62 20.37 3.68
N PHE A 32 -3.48 20.22 4.36
CA PHE A 32 -3.39 20.25 5.82
C PHE A 32 -2.77 21.53 6.39
N LYS A 33 -2.42 22.49 5.52
CA LYS A 33 -1.80 23.78 5.89
C LYS A 33 -0.51 23.58 6.70
N GLU A 34 0.29 22.59 6.29
CA GLU A 34 1.44 22.11 7.04
C GLU A 34 2.71 22.95 6.82
N GLN A 35 3.59 23.01 7.81
CA GLN A 35 4.82 23.82 7.72
C GLN A 35 5.95 23.08 7.01
N LYS A 36 6.93 23.84 6.48
CA LYS A 36 8.11 23.29 5.79
C LYS A 36 8.78 22.17 6.59
N GLN A 37 9.00 22.38 7.88
CA GLN A 37 9.66 21.40 8.75
C GLN A 37 8.90 20.06 8.79
N ASN A 38 7.56 20.10 8.79
CA ASN A 38 6.74 18.89 8.81
C ASN A 38 6.80 18.15 7.48
N ILE A 39 6.92 18.88 6.38
CA ILE A 39 7.07 18.31 5.04
C ILE A 39 8.46 17.70 4.84
N GLU A 40 9.52 18.32 5.36
CA GLU A 40 10.86 17.73 5.32
C GLU A 40 10.94 16.45 6.16
N VAL A 41 10.30 16.43 7.34
CA VAL A 41 10.19 15.19 8.14
C VAL A 41 9.42 14.12 7.38
N LEU A 42 8.34 14.48 6.68
CA LEU A 42 7.57 13.57 5.84
C LEU A 42 8.43 13.00 4.69
N LYS A 43 9.16 13.86 3.97
CA LYS A 43 10.09 13.47 2.91
C LYS A 43 11.14 12.50 3.41
N GLU A 44 11.83 12.84 4.49
CA GLU A 44 12.83 11.96 5.09
C GLU A 44 12.23 10.62 5.51
N THR A 45 11.01 10.63 6.04
CA THR A 45 10.35 9.40 6.49
C THR A 45 10.00 8.51 5.30
N ILE A 46 9.49 9.07 4.20
CA ILE A 46 9.16 8.28 3.00
C ILE A 46 10.44 7.80 2.30
N ILE A 47 11.48 8.63 2.17
CA ILE A 47 12.74 8.24 1.52
C ILE A 47 13.48 7.16 2.32
N LYS A 48 13.53 7.26 3.66
CA LYS A 48 14.18 6.25 4.50
C LYS A 48 13.46 4.89 4.45
N ASN A 49 12.17 4.91 4.11
CA ASN A 49 11.27 3.76 4.19
C ASN A 49 10.59 3.48 2.84
N ASP A 50 11.29 3.69 1.72
CA ASP A 50 10.73 3.61 0.35
C ASP A 50 10.12 2.24 0.04
N GLU A 51 10.63 1.17 0.67
CA GLU A 51 10.13 -0.19 0.54
C GLU A 51 9.04 -0.56 1.57
N MET A 52 8.78 0.29 2.57
CA MET A 52 7.88 -0.03 3.69
C MET A 52 6.46 0.49 3.42
N ASP A 53 5.47 -0.33 3.75
CA ASP A 53 4.07 0.06 3.67
C ASP A 53 3.71 1.15 4.70
N LEU A 54 2.59 1.84 4.47
CA LEU A 54 2.13 2.94 5.34
C LEU A 54 1.95 2.48 6.80
N THR A 55 1.55 1.22 7.03
CA THR A 55 1.37 0.65 8.37
C THR A 55 2.71 0.51 9.09
N SER A 56 3.73 0.01 8.39
CA SER A 56 5.10 -0.06 8.90
C SER A 56 5.66 1.32 9.21
N ILE A 57 5.39 2.32 8.37
CA ILE A 57 5.81 3.71 8.62
C ILE A 57 5.14 4.29 9.86
N ILE A 58 3.84 4.04 10.07
CA ILE A 58 3.14 4.49 11.28
C ILE A 58 3.76 3.86 12.52
N LEU A 59 4.06 2.56 12.45
CA LEU A 59 4.68 1.88 13.56
C LEU A 59 6.07 2.46 13.84
N ASP A 60 6.92 2.64 12.84
CA ASP A 60 8.25 3.21 12.99
C ASP A 60 8.20 4.63 13.59
N LEU A 61 7.28 5.48 13.11
CA LEU A 61 7.08 6.80 13.69
C LEU A 61 6.60 6.72 15.14
N GLN A 62 5.71 5.79 15.46
CA GLN A 62 5.23 5.58 16.83
C GLN A 62 6.35 5.06 17.75
N LEU A 63 7.34 4.37 17.21
CA LEU A 63 8.46 3.81 17.94
C LEU A 63 9.68 4.73 18.06
N LYS A 64 9.72 5.88 17.37
CA LYS A 64 10.79 6.89 17.56
C LYS A 64 10.94 7.31 19.03
N GLN A 65 12.16 7.60 19.49
CA GLN A 65 12.42 7.98 20.88
C GLN A 65 11.68 9.30 21.20
N LYS A 66 11.23 9.49 22.46
CA LYS A 66 10.41 10.67 22.84
C LYS A 66 11.07 12.02 22.52
N TRP A 67 12.40 12.09 22.53
CA TRP A 67 13.16 13.29 22.17
C TRP A 67 13.38 13.45 20.65
N GLU A 68 13.23 12.36 19.87
CA GLU A 68 13.21 12.38 18.39
C GLU A 68 11.81 12.68 17.84
N LYS A 69 10.77 12.48 18.65
CA LYS A 69 9.38 12.83 18.32
C LYS A 69 9.18 14.34 18.37
N THR A 70 9.44 15.00 17.25
CA THR A 70 9.08 16.40 17.03
C THR A 70 7.55 16.55 16.95
N PHE A 71 7.02 17.76 17.20
CA PHE A 71 5.61 18.09 16.98
C PHE A 71 5.13 17.65 15.57
N ALA A 72 6.00 17.85 14.58
CA ALA A 72 5.84 17.38 13.20
C ALA A 72 5.53 15.88 13.10
N SER A 73 6.32 15.04 13.77
CA SER A 73 6.18 13.59 13.73
C SER A 73 4.87 13.11 14.35
N ASN A 74 4.38 13.79 15.40
CA ASN A 74 3.11 13.47 16.05
C ASN A 74 1.90 13.90 15.19
N SER A 75 1.98 15.04 14.48
CA SER A 75 0.96 15.45 13.49
C SER A 75 0.85 14.42 12.37
N LEU A 76 1.98 14.02 11.79
CA LEU A 76 2.07 13.00 10.74
C LEU A 76 1.52 11.65 11.21
N LEU A 77 1.86 11.22 12.42
CA LEU A 77 1.30 10.02 13.05
C LEU A 77 -0.21 10.06 13.17
N SER A 78 -0.76 11.18 13.62
CA SER A 78 -2.21 11.35 13.74
C SER A 78 -2.90 11.25 12.37
N LEU A 79 -2.34 11.92 11.36
CA LEU A 79 -2.87 11.90 9.99
C LEU A 79 -2.82 10.49 9.39
N PHE A 80 -1.68 9.80 9.46
CA PHE A 80 -1.55 8.45 8.93
C PHE A 80 -2.40 7.42 9.67
N LYS A 81 -2.56 7.56 11.00
CA LYS A 81 -3.49 6.71 11.78
C LYS A 81 -4.94 6.92 11.34
N ASP A 82 -5.34 8.16 11.06
CA ASP A 82 -6.68 8.44 10.56
C ASP A 82 -6.95 7.80 9.20
N PHE A 83 -5.93 7.72 8.33
CA PHE A 83 -6.03 7.08 7.03
C PHE A 83 -6.05 5.55 7.11
N THR A 84 -5.25 4.94 7.98
CA THR A 84 -5.17 3.47 8.15
C THR A 84 -6.32 2.88 8.95
N ASN A 85 -6.84 3.60 9.95
CA ASN A 85 -8.00 3.17 10.73
C ASN A 85 -9.26 3.04 9.88
N ARG A 86 -9.40 3.83 8.80
CA ARG A 86 -10.58 3.76 7.93
C ARG A 86 -10.49 2.69 6.85
N GLY A 87 -9.34 2.10 6.54
CA GLY A 87 -9.20 0.91 5.68
C GLY A 87 -9.84 0.95 4.27
N GLU A 88 -10.46 2.06 3.88
CA GLU A 88 -11.43 2.12 2.77
C GLU A 88 -10.85 2.74 1.50
N VAL A 89 -9.71 3.45 1.57
CA VAL A 89 -9.17 4.21 0.42
C VAL A 89 -7.68 3.96 0.15
N PHE A 90 -6.91 3.51 1.15
CA PHE A 90 -5.46 3.32 1.06
C PHE A 90 -5.13 1.83 1.23
N SER A 91 -4.54 1.22 0.19
CA SER A 91 -4.08 -0.17 0.27
C SER A 91 -2.70 -0.17 0.94
N SER A 92 -2.55 -0.97 1.99
CA SER A 92 -1.26 -1.27 2.62
C SER A 92 -0.52 -2.42 1.95
N ASN A 93 -1.16 -3.15 1.03
CA ASN A 93 -0.62 -4.41 0.52
C ASN A 93 -0.20 -4.29 -0.95
N ASN A 94 1.10 -4.53 -1.18
CA ASN A 94 1.78 -4.75 -2.47
C ASN A 94 1.35 -6.05 -3.18
N ASN A 95 0.14 -6.56 -2.94
CA ASN A 95 -0.29 -7.75 -3.66
C ASN A 95 -0.61 -7.34 -5.10
N GLU A 96 0.32 -7.66 -6.00
CA GLU A 96 0.19 -7.63 -7.45
C GLU A 96 -1.02 -8.45 -7.90
N TYR A 97 -2.21 -7.87 -7.80
CA TYR A 97 -3.36 -8.35 -8.54
C TYR A 97 -3.49 -7.43 -9.76
N GLU A 98 -3.27 -8.00 -10.95
CA GLU A 98 -3.31 -7.33 -12.26
C GLU A 98 -4.64 -6.59 -12.59
N GLU A 99 -5.61 -6.56 -11.66
CA GLU A 99 -6.98 -6.03 -11.84
C GLU A 99 -7.38 -4.89 -10.89
N ASP A 100 -6.49 -4.34 -10.05
CA ASP A 100 -6.82 -3.17 -9.22
C ASP A 100 -6.88 -1.89 -10.08
N ILE A 101 -7.95 -1.10 -9.90
CA ILE A 101 -8.21 0.11 -10.71
C ILE A 101 -7.35 1.23 -10.16
N ASN A 102 -6.36 1.64 -10.93
CA ASN A 102 -5.50 2.76 -10.60
C ASN A 102 -6.19 4.08 -10.99
N PRO A 103 -6.00 5.18 -10.24
CA PRO A 103 -6.40 6.52 -10.69
C PRO A 103 -6.12 6.77 -12.18
N ILE A 104 -4.94 6.37 -12.67
CA ILE A 104 -4.51 6.58 -14.05
C ILE A 104 -5.47 5.92 -15.07
N ASP A 105 -6.11 4.81 -14.72
CA ASP A 105 -7.04 4.12 -15.61
C ASP A 105 -8.29 4.95 -15.91
N PHE A 106 -8.59 5.98 -15.09
CA PHE A 106 -9.65 6.94 -15.35
C PHE A 106 -9.38 7.80 -16.57
N LEU A 107 -8.11 7.99 -16.95
CA LEU A 107 -7.71 8.77 -18.12
C LEU A 107 -7.66 7.94 -19.40
N LYS A 108 -7.52 6.62 -19.30
CA LYS A 108 -7.38 5.71 -20.46
C LYS A 108 -8.67 5.42 -21.22
N ASN A 109 -9.82 5.96 -20.78
CA ASN A 109 -11.10 5.74 -21.44
C ASN A 109 -11.96 7.01 -21.52
N LYS A 110 -12.91 7.03 -22.45
CA LYS A 110 -13.86 8.16 -22.66
C LYS A 110 -15.01 8.22 -21.66
N LYS A 111 -15.05 7.34 -20.65
CA LYS A 111 -16.20 7.26 -19.73
C LYS A 111 -16.19 8.43 -18.74
N THR A 112 -17.38 8.81 -18.29
CA THR A 112 -17.55 9.70 -17.15
C THR A 112 -17.20 8.93 -15.88
N VAL A 113 -16.34 9.50 -15.05
CA VAL A 113 -15.90 8.89 -13.79
C VAL A 113 -16.43 9.75 -12.64
N ILE A 114 -17.14 9.12 -11.71
CA ILE A 114 -17.61 9.74 -10.47
C ILE A 114 -16.83 9.08 -9.34
N ILE A 115 -16.10 9.89 -8.57
CA ILE A 115 -15.33 9.44 -7.41
C ILE A 115 -16.13 9.84 -6.18
N ASP A 116 -16.77 8.86 -5.54
CA ASP A 116 -17.51 9.09 -4.30
C ASP A 116 -16.57 9.07 -3.09
N LEU A 117 -16.38 10.23 -2.47
CA LEU A 117 -15.59 10.39 -1.25
C LEU A 117 -16.47 10.60 0.00
N SER A 118 -17.75 10.26 -0.07
CA SER A 118 -18.72 10.47 1.03
C SER A 118 -18.36 9.69 2.29
N ILE A 119 -17.55 8.64 2.16
CA ILE A 119 -17.06 7.84 3.29
C ILE A 119 -16.11 8.63 4.21
N LEU A 120 -15.44 9.65 3.65
CA LEU A 120 -14.66 10.59 4.43
C LEU A 120 -15.59 11.64 5.04
N ARG A 121 -15.49 11.86 6.35
CA ARG A 121 -16.24 12.94 7.02
C ARG A 121 -15.61 14.31 6.79
N ASP A 122 -14.29 14.39 6.86
CA ASP A 122 -13.54 15.66 6.87
C ASP A 122 -13.32 16.19 5.45
N LEU A 123 -13.65 17.47 5.21
CA LEU A 123 -13.50 18.13 3.91
C LEU A 123 -12.03 18.24 3.49
N GLU A 124 -11.12 18.50 4.42
CA GLU A 124 -9.67 18.56 4.18
C GLU A 124 -9.15 17.23 3.63
N LYS A 125 -9.61 16.11 4.19
CA LYS A 125 -9.26 14.76 3.73
C LYS A 125 -9.85 14.47 2.34
N LYS A 126 -11.07 14.92 2.07
CA LYS A 126 -11.66 14.82 0.72
C LYS A 126 -10.83 15.59 -0.29
N SER A 127 -10.48 16.84 0.04
CA SER A 127 -9.64 17.70 -0.79
C SER A 127 -8.27 17.06 -1.03
N PHE A 128 -7.62 16.56 0.03
CA PHE A 128 -6.35 15.86 -0.07
C PHE A 128 -6.41 14.71 -1.08
N ILE A 129 -7.41 13.83 -0.97
CA ILE A 129 -7.54 12.69 -1.88
C ILE A 129 -7.77 13.13 -3.33
N VAL A 130 -8.65 14.13 -3.55
CA VAL A 130 -8.89 14.66 -4.90
C VAL A 130 -7.59 15.16 -5.53
N PHE A 131 -6.80 15.95 -4.79
CA PHE A 131 -5.57 16.52 -5.32
C PHE A 131 -4.42 15.52 -5.41
N VAL A 132 -4.41 14.44 -4.62
CA VAL A 132 -3.51 13.29 -4.83
C VAL A 132 -3.83 12.59 -6.15
N ILE A 133 -5.12 12.41 -6.47
CA ILE A 133 -5.54 11.84 -7.76
C ILE A 133 -5.10 12.76 -8.90
N LEU A 134 -5.25 14.08 -8.76
CA LEU A 134 -4.75 15.04 -9.75
C LEU A 134 -3.24 15.00 -9.90
N ALA A 135 -2.48 14.87 -8.80
CA ALA A 135 -1.02 14.73 -8.86
C ALA A 135 -0.60 13.49 -9.69
N LYS A 136 -1.29 12.37 -9.50
CA LYS A 136 -1.08 11.17 -10.33
C LYS A 136 -1.44 11.40 -11.79
N PHE A 137 -2.52 12.14 -12.07
CA PHE A 137 -2.90 12.50 -13.43
C PHE A 137 -1.85 13.38 -14.09
N ILE A 138 -1.36 14.43 -13.40
CA ILE A 138 -0.31 15.33 -13.89
C ILE A 138 0.92 14.52 -14.27
N HIS A 139 1.40 13.70 -13.33
CA HIS A 139 2.56 12.84 -13.56
C HIS A 139 2.38 11.93 -14.78
N TYR A 140 1.19 11.35 -14.95
CA TYR A 140 0.88 10.50 -16.10
C TYR A 140 0.82 11.27 -17.44
N ILE A 141 0.12 12.41 -17.50
CA ILE A 141 -0.05 13.17 -18.74
C ILE A 141 1.24 13.92 -19.13
N GLU A 142 2.17 14.13 -18.22
CA GLU A 142 3.49 14.66 -18.54
C GLU A 142 4.36 13.61 -19.24
N GLY A 143 4.30 12.35 -18.80
CA GLY A 143 5.06 11.24 -19.36
C GLY A 143 4.39 10.42 -20.48
N SER A 144 3.09 10.63 -20.76
CA SER A 144 2.33 9.82 -21.72
C SER A 144 1.40 10.67 -22.59
N GLU A 145 1.19 10.23 -23.84
CA GLU A 145 0.15 10.77 -24.76
C GLU A 145 -1.12 9.90 -24.78
N ASP A 146 -1.12 8.75 -24.08
CA ASP A 146 -2.24 7.80 -24.09
C ASP A 146 -3.31 8.17 -23.07
N TYR A 147 -3.98 9.29 -23.29
CA TYR A 147 -5.07 9.76 -22.42
C TYR A 147 -6.22 10.39 -23.20
N TYR A 148 -7.41 10.34 -22.60
CA TYR A 148 -8.57 11.10 -23.04
C TYR A 148 -8.70 12.39 -22.25
N LYS A 149 -8.81 13.51 -22.98
CA LYS A 149 -9.11 14.83 -22.41
C LYS A 149 -10.46 14.81 -21.71
N LYS A 150 -10.52 15.39 -20.51
CA LYS A 150 -11.73 15.39 -19.67
C LYS A 150 -12.00 16.78 -19.12
N ILE A 151 -13.27 16.99 -18.75
CA ILE A 151 -13.67 18.09 -17.89
C ILE A 151 -13.63 17.56 -16.45
N ILE A 152 -12.77 18.16 -15.63
CA ILE A 152 -12.58 17.78 -14.23
C ILE A 152 -13.39 18.74 -13.36
N VAL A 153 -14.33 18.19 -12.59
CA VAL A 153 -15.19 18.96 -11.70
C VAL A 153 -14.71 18.77 -10.27
N ILE A 154 -14.31 19.85 -9.59
CA ILE A 154 -13.76 19.80 -8.23
C ILE A 154 -14.56 20.75 -7.33
N PRO A 155 -15.23 20.21 -6.29
CA PRO A 155 -15.89 21.03 -5.31
C PRO A 155 -14.95 21.52 -4.20
N ASN A 156 -15.32 22.64 -3.58
CA ASN A 156 -14.67 23.24 -2.40
C ASN A 156 -13.18 23.57 -2.60
N VAL A 157 -12.81 24.13 -3.75
CA VAL A 157 -11.40 24.45 -4.06
C VAL A 157 -10.83 25.59 -3.21
N ASP A 158 -11.69 26.39 -2.59
CA ASP A 158 -11.36 27.44 -1.62
C ASP A 158 -10.59 26.90 -0.41
N LEU A 159 -10.83 25.65 -0.02
CA LEU A 159 -10.06 25.00 1.05
C LEU A 159 -8.62 24.69 0.63
N PHE A 160 -8.42 24.28 -0.62
CA PHE A 160 -7.11 23.85 -1.10
C PHE A 160 -6.24 25.05 -1.48
N PHE A 161 -6.76 25.93 -2.34
CA PHE A 161 -6.07 27.13 -2.82
C PHE A 161 -6.35 28.36 -1.94
N ASP A 162 -6.15 28.20 -0.63
CA ASP A 162 -6.35 29.27 0.36
C ASP A 162 -5.27 30.36 0.24
N SER A 163 -5.68 31.59 -0.05
CA SER A 163 -4.82 32.76 -0.17
C SER A 163 -4.01 33.02 1.09
N HIS A 164 -4.62 32.88 2.27
CA HIS A 164 -3.98 33.21 3.54
C HIS A 164 -2.81 32.27 3.80
N TYR A 165 -2.92 31.01 3.41
CA TYR A 165 -1.85 30.04 3.57
C TYR A 165 -0.79 30.17 2.48
N ILE A 166 -1.19 30.24 1.20
CA ILE A 166 -0.26 30.31 0.07
C ILE A 166 0.64 31.54 0.18
N ASP A 167 0.07 32.71 0.49
CA ASP A 167 0.80 33.97 0.61
C ASP A 167 1.42 34.17 2.01
N SER A 168 1.20 33.25 2.96
CA SER A 168 1.72 33.43 4.31
C SER A 168 3.25 33.39 4.36
N SER A 169 3.82 34.20 5.26
CA SER A 169 5.22 34.06 5.67
C SER A 169 5.53 32.70 6.33
N TYR A 170 4.50 31.95 6.72
CA TYR A 170 4.62 30.59 7.26
C TYR A 170 4.86 29.54 6.15
N ASN A 171 4.52 29.83 4.88
CA ASN A 171 4.86 29.02 3.71
C ASN A 171 6.24 29.37 3.13
N THR A 172 7.28 29.31 3.96
CA THR A 172 8.68 29.65 3.58
C THR A 172 9.29 28.74 2.50
N ALA A 173 8.64 27.61 2.19
CA ALA A 173 9.10 26.64 1.22
C ALA A 173 8.56 26.85 -0.20
N ASN A 174 7.65 27.82 -0.39
CA ASN A 174 6.99 28.07 -1.68
C ASN A 174 6.22 26.83 -2.18
N TYR A 175 5.57 26.10 -1.26
CA TYR A 175 4.68 25.00 -1.59
C TYR A 175 3.35 25.54 -2.11
N GLY A 176 2.71 24.79 -2.98
CA GLY A 176 1.36 25.10 -3.41
C GLY A 176 1.25 26.15 -4.51
N LYS A 177 2.24 26.18 -5.41
CA LYS A 177 2.11 26.96 -6.63
C LYS A 177 0.93 26.43 -7.44
N ILE A 178 -0.02 27.32 -7.71
CA ILE A 178 -1.28 27.01 -8.40
C ILE A 178 -1.02 26.48 -9.82
N ASP A 179 -0.02 27.05 -10.49
CA ASP A 179 0.41 26.67 -11.84
C ASP A 179 0.78 25.18 -11.92
N LYS A 180 1.50 24.63 -10.94
CA LYS A 180 1.85 23.21 -10.90
C LYS A 180 0.65 22.26 -10.99
N PHE A 181 -0.49 22.65 -10.41
CA PHE A 181 -1.68 21.79 -10.37
C PHE A 181 -2.66 22.02 -11.51
N ILE A 182 -2.56 23.17 -12.21
CA ILE A 182 -3.55 23.59 -13.19
C ILE A 182 -2.95 23.65 -14.59
N GLU A 183 -1.76 24.23 -14.75
CA GLU A 183 -1.13 24.47 -16.04
C GLU A 183 -0.85 23.19 -16.87
N PRO A 184 -0.39 22.07 -16.28
CA PRO A 184 -0.20 20.82 -17.04
C PRO A 184 -1.47 20.37 -17.76
N PHE A 185 -2.62 20.43 -17.08
CA PHE A 185 -3.90 20.05 -17.65
C PHE A 185 -4.36 20.98 -18.78
N PHE A 186 -4.23 22.30 -18.61
CA PHE A 186 -4.59 23.27 -19.65
C PHE A 186 -3.71 23.09 -20.90
N LYS A 187 -2.39 22.90 -20.74
CA LYS A 187 -1.47 22.62 -21.86
C LYS A 187 -1.86 21.37 -22.64
N ARG A 188 -2.41 20.36 -21.96
CA ARG A 188 -2.88 19.10 -22.56
C ARG A 188 -4.35 19.15 -23.02
N GLY A 189 -5.03 20.29 -22.87
CA GLY A 189 -6.39 20.53 -23.36
C GLY A 189 -7.50 19.92 -22.49
N PHE A 190 -7.24 19.73 -21.20
CA PHE A 190 -8.29 19.41 -20.22
C PHE A 190 -9.10 20.66 -19.86
N GLY A 191 -10.34 20.45 -19.42
CA GLY A 191 -11.20 21.51 -18.88
C GLY A 191 -11.38 21.37 -17.37
N PHE A 192 -11.69 22.47 -16.70
CA PHE A 192 -12.00 22.48 -15.27
C PHE A 192 -13.32 23.18 -14.96
N VAL A 193 -14.02 22.66 -13.95
CA VAL A 193 -15.11 23.34 -13.26
C VAL A 193 -14.80 23.31 -11.77
N PHE A 194 -14.47 24.46 -11.21
CA PHE A 194 -14.20 24.61 -9.80
C PHE A 194 -15.40 25.24 -9.11
N SER A 195 -15.83 24.65 -7.98
CA SER A 195 -16.78 25.30 -7.09
C SER A 195 -16.08 25.70 -5.80
N ALA A 196 -16.38 26.89 -5.32
CA ALA A 196 -15.90 27.44 -4.07
C ALA A 196 -17.10 27.92 -3.25
N ASN A 197 -17.11 27.63 -1.95
CA ASN A 197 -18.18 28.14 -1.07
C ASN A 197 -17.87 29.56 -0.61
N GLN A 198 -16.59 29.86 -0.36
CA GLN A 198 -16.11 31.15 0.10
C GLN A 198 -14.99 31.64 -0.82
N ILE A 199 -15.36 32.43 -1.82
CA ILE A 199 -14.45 32.91 -2.85
C ILE A 199 -13.36 33.85 -2.29
N HIS A 200 -13.60 34.50 -1.15
CA HIS A 200 -12.60 35.36 -0.51
C HIS A 200 -11.40 34.60 0.09
N TYR A 201 -11.51 33.29 0.31
CA TYR A 201 -10.37 32.45 0.66
C TYR A 201 -9.59 32.01 -0.57
N LEU A 202 -10.16 32.08 -1.78
CA LEU A 202 -9.50 31.59 -2.97
C LEU A 202 -8.36 32.52 -3.41
N HIS A 203 -7.18 31.96 -3.64
CA HIS A 203 -6.01 32.71 -4.06
C HIS A 203 -6.22 33.42 -5.43
N PRO A 204 -5.90 34.73 -5.57
CA PRO A 204 -6.19 35.51 -6.78
C PRO A 204 -5.64 34.94 -8.09
N HIS A 205 -4.46 34.30 -8.07
CA HIS A 205 -3.87 33.66 -9.26
C HIS A 205 -4.74 32.55 -9.88
N ILE A 206 -5.70 31.96 -9.15
CA ILE A 206 -6.65 31.00 -9.73
C ILE A 206 -7.43 31.66 -10.88
N PHE A 207 -7.84 32.92 -10.73
CA PHE A 207 -8.64 33.63 -11.74
C PHE A 207 -7.88 33.88 -13.06
N ASN A 208 -6.55 33.69 -13.09
CA ASN A 208 -5.79 33.72 -14.33
C ASN A 208 -6.16 32.55 -15.28
N TYR A 209 -6.59 31.42 -14.71
CA TYR A 209 -6.97 30.22 -15.45
C TYR A 209 -8.48 30.15 -15.74
N PHE A 210 -9.31 30.84 -14.94
CA PHE A 210 -10.77 30.80 -15.03
C PHE A 210 -11.34 32.12 -15.50
N GLN A 211 -11.60 32.21 -16.80
CA GLN A 211 -12.19 33.41 -17.41
C GLN A 211 -13.72 33.45 -17.33
N ASN A 212 -14.35 32.30 -17.07
CA ASN A 212 -15.79 32.17 -16.90
C ASN A 212 -16.09 32.01 -15.41
N ILE A 213 -16.94 32.86 -14.87
CA ILE A 213 -17.32 32.86 -13.45
C ILE A 213 -18.84 32.81 -13.37
N MET A 214 -19.35 31.91 -12.54
CA MET A 214 -20.75 31.81 -12.22
C MET A 214 -20.90 32.00 -10.71
N SER A 215 -21.80 32.88 -10.30
CA SER A 215 -22.06 33.16 -8.89
C SER A 215 -23.52 32.98 -8.57
N LEU A 216 -23.78 32.21 -7.52
CA LEU A 216 -25.07 32.19 -6.82
C LEU A 216 -25.12 33.34 -5.81
N GLN A 217 -26.18 33.37 -5.00
CA GLN A 217 -26.38 34.37 -3.96
C GLN A 217 -25.15 34.43 -3.04
N ALA A 218 -24.64 35.64 -2.80
CA ALA A 218 -23.52 35.88 -1.89
C ALA A 218 -23.91 36.95 -0.86
N THR A 219 -23.81 36.61 0.42
CA THR A 219 -24.19 37.51 1.53
C THR A 219 -22.99 38.01 2.33
N ASP A 220 -21.83 37.34 2.25
CA ASP A 220 -20.62 37.78 2.95
C ASP A 220 -20.01 39.00 2.25
N PRO A 221 -19.80 40.13 2.95
CA PRO A 221 -19.18 41.33 2.37
C PRO A 221 -17.81 41.09 1.74
N ARG A 222 -17.03 40.11 2.24
CA ARG A 222 -15.70 39.77 1.72
C ARG A 222 -15.81 39.05 0.39
N ASP A 223 -16.73 38.12 0.26
CA ASP A 223 -17.03 37.42 -1.00
C ASP A 223 -17.54 38.39 -2.05
N ILE A 224 -18.44 39.29 -1.65
CA ILE A 224 -18.96 40.35 -2.53
C ILE A 224 -17.83 41.24 -3.03
N ALA A 225 -16.88 41.62 -2.17
CA ALA A 225 -15.73 42.43 -2.58
C ALA A 225 -14.86 41.74 -3.64
N VAL A 226 -14.63 40.43 -3.51
CA VAL A 226 -13.90 39.64 -4.50
C VAL A 226 -14.69 39.49 -5.80
N LEU A 227 -15.97 39.12 -5.73
CA LEU A 227 -16.85 38.97 -6.90
C LEU A 227 -17.01 40.28 -7.66
N LYS A 228 -17.13 41.40 -6.96
CA LYS A 228 -17.17 42.74 -7.54
C LYS A 228 -15.99 42.98 -8.47
N ASN A 229 -14.78 42.68 -8.01
CA ASN A 229 -13.55 42.86 -8.77
C ASN A 229 -13.43 41.84 -9.92
N GLN A 230 -13.62 40.55 -9.64
CA GLN A 230 -13.40 39.49 -10.62
C GLN A 230 -14.46 39.47 -11.74
N MET A 231 -15.73 39.73 -11.40
CA MET A 231 -16.82 39.81 -12.38
C MET A 231 -16.94 41.20 -13.02
N LYS A 232 -16.18 42.21 -12.55
CA LYS A 232 -16.29 43.62 -12.96
C LYS A 232 -17.72 44.15 -12.80
N LEU A 233 -18.30 43.96 -11.62
CA LEU A 233 -19.63 44.48 -11.30
C LEU A 233 -19.58 46.02 -11.32
N GLN A 234 -20.48 46.65 -12.07
CA GLN A 234 -20.52 48.10 -12.24
C GLN A 234 -20.98 48.79 -10.96
N GLU A 235 -20.38 49.93 -10.65
CA GLU A 235 -20.68 50.72 -9.45
C GLU A 235 -21.78 51.78 -9.62
N LEU A 236 -22.25 52.02 -10.84
CA LEU A 236 -23.02 53.22 -11.12
C LEU A 236 -24.52 53.01 -10.93
N GLN A 237 -25.05 53.45 -9.78
CA GLN A 237 -26.33 54.14 -9.75
C GLN A 237 -26.10 55.60 -10.13
N GLY A 238 -26.61 56.02 -11.28
CA GLY A 238 -26.66 57.44 -11.62
C GLY A 238 -27.80 58.12 -10.87
N THR A 239 -27.48 59.03 -9.94
CA THR A 239 -28.02 60.40 -9.90
C THR A 239 -27.28 61.26 -8.85
N GLY A 240 -26.65 62.37 -9.30
CA GLY A 240 -26.27 63.52 -8.47
C GLY A 240 -24.79 63.61 -8.04
N TYR A 241 -24.17 64.78 -8.28
CA TYR A 241 -22.78 65.10 -7.94
C TYR A 241 -22.45 65.06 -6.42
N TYR A 242 -23.45 64.94 -5.54
CA TYR A 242 -23.30 65.06 -4.07
C TYR A 242 -24.09 64.00 -3.25
N SER A 243 -24.30 62.78 -3.78
CA SER A 243 -25.04 61.73 -3.06
C SER A 243 -24.13 60.74 -2.34
N SER A 244 -24.38 60.50 -1.04
CA SER A 244 -23.73 59.45 -0.22
C SER A 244 -24.12 58.02 -0.64
N LYS A 245 -25.09 57.86 -1.55
CA LYS A 245 -25.52 56.57 -2.11
C LYS A 245 -24.71 56.11 -3.33
N ARG A 246 -23.64 56.82 -3.71
CA ARG A 246 -22.76 56.47 -4.85
C ARG A 246 -22.13 55.07 -4.78
N ASN A 247 -22.05 54.47 -3.60
CA ASN A 247 -21.42 53.17 -3.38
C ASN A 247 -22.40 51.99 -3.42
N ASN A 248 -23.72 52.22 -3.55
CA ASN A 248 -24.70 51.15 -3.67
C ASN A 248 -24.96 50.84 -5.14
N THR A 249 -24.62 49.62 -5.54
CA THR A 249 -24.60 49.21 -6.93
C THR A 249 -25.72 48.18 -7.13
N TYR A 250 -26.56 48.39 -8.15
CA TYR A 250 -27.72 47.52 -8.38
C TYR A 250 -27.30 46.05 -8.60
N GLN A 251 -26.09 45.81 -9.13
CA GLN A 251 -25.57 44.46 -9.35
C GLN A 251 -25.11 43.79 -8.06
N ILE A 252 -24.56 44.55 -7.11
CA ILE A 252 -24.22 44.03 -5.77
C ILE A 252 -25.51 43.79 -4.98
N ASP A 253 -26.44 44.75 -5.01
CA ASP A 253 -27.76 44.60 -4.38
C ASP A 253 -28.52 43.40 -4.97
N TYR A 254 -28.40 43.16 -6.28
CA TYR A 254 -28.95 41.97 -6.93
C TYR A 254 -28.26 40.70 -6.45
N LEU A 255 -26.92 40.62 -6.49
CA LEU A 255 -26.12 39.47 -6.02
C LEU A 255 -26.47 39.05 -4.58
N MET A 256 -26.75 40.02 -3.70
CA MET A 256 -27.13 39.77 -2.32
C MET A 256 -28.55 39.22 -2.16
N ASN A 257 -29.46 39.54 -3.08
CA ASN A 257 -30.88 39.23 -3.00
C ASN A 257 -31.36 38.22 -4.05
N MET A 258 -30.46 37.57 -4.79
CA MET A 258 -30.82 36.56 -5.80
C MET A 258 -31.60 35.39 -5.17
N HIS A 259 -32.58 34.89 -5.92
CA HIS A 259 -33.33 33.68 -5.56
C HIS A 259 -32.51 32.41 -5.86
N ASN A 260 -32.90 31.27 -5.28
CA ASN A 260 -32.15 30.00 -5.36
C ASN A 260 -31.87 29.49 -6.79
N GLU A 261 -32.70 29.86 -7.75
CA GLU A 261 -32.58 29.43 -9.16
C GLU A 261 -31.92 30.50 -10.04
N GLU A 262 -31.63 31.67 -9.49
CA GLU A 262 -30.97 32.76 -10.20
C GLU A 262 -29.46 32.62 -10.10
N ILE A 263 -28.78 32.98 -11.17
CA ILE A 263 -27.33 32.94 -11.26
C ILE A 263 -26.82 34.19 -11.95
N LEU A 264 -25.70 34.71 -11.49
CA LEU A 264 -24.97 35.76 -12.17
C LEU A 264 -23.81 35.15 -12.95
N VAL A 265 -23.75 35.42 -14.25
CA VAL A 265 -22.78 34.78 -15.15
C VAL A 265 -21.87 35.84 -15.76
N LYS A 266 -20.56 35.59 -15.67
CA LYS A 266 -19.49 36.30 -16.37
C LYS A 266 -18.84 35.32 -17.34
N ARG A 267 -18.84 35.64 -18.63
CA ARG A 267 -18.17 34.83 -19.65
C ARG A 267 -16.96 35.56 -20.23
N SER A 268 -16.01 34.80 -20.76
CA SER A 268 -14.83 35.35 -21.43
C SER A 268 -15.17 36.13 -22.70
N ASP A 269 -16.23 35.74 -23.40
CA ASP A 269 -16.70 36.35 -24.66
C ASP A 269 -17.68 37.51 -24.46
N ILE A 270 -18.17 37.73 -23.23
CA ILE A 270 -19.12 38.80 -22.91
C ILE A 270 -18.53 39.70 -21.82
N TYR A 271 -18.30 40.96 -22.16
CA TYR A 271 -17.65 41.90 -21.26
C TYR A 271 -18.42 42.15 -19.96
N GLN A 272 -19.75 42.26 -20.04
CA GLN A 272 -20.60 42.56 -18.88
C GLN A 272 -21.19 41.28 -18.28
N PRO A 273 -21.25 41.17 -16.94
CA PRO A 273 -21.96 40.08 -16.28
C PRO A 273 -23.46 40.23 -16.49
N PHE A 274 -24.17 39.11 -16.61
CA PHE A 274 -25.61 39.08 -16.88
C PHE A 274 -26.30 38.02 -16.01
N PRO A 275 -27.56 38.25 -15.61
CA PRO A 275 -28.33 37.27 -14.86
C PRO A 275 -28.80 36.13 -15.77
N GLY A 276 -28.93 34.94 -15.19
CA GLY A 276 -29.53 33.76 -15.80
C GLY A 276 -30.41 33.02 -14.79
N ILE A 277 -31.21 32.08 -15.30
CA ILE A 277 -32.08 31.21 -14.50
C ILE A 277 -31.69 29.76 -14.78
N LEU A 278 -31.46 29.00 -13.71
CA LEU A 278 -31.16 27.57 -13.77
C LEU A 278 -32.44 26.79 -14.07
N ASN A 279 -32.48 26.09 -15.20
CA ASN A 279 -33.59 25.20 -15.50
C ASN A 279 -33.40 23.85 -14.80
N LEU A 280 -33.96 23.72 -13.59
CA LEU A 280 -33.88 22.51 -12.77
C LEU A 280 -35.04 21.54 -12.99
N ASN A 281 -36.02 21.88 -13.84
CA ASN A 281 -37.23 21.08 -14.04
C ASN A 281 -36.92 19.61 -14.35
N ASN A 282 -35.95 19.38 -15.25
CA ASN A 282 -35.56 18.03 -15.64
C ASN A 282 -35.01 17.22 -14.46
N LEU A 283 -34.28 17.84 -13.53
CA LEU A 283 -33.76 17.15 -12.35
C LEU A 283 -34.90 16.75 -11.40
N TYR A 284 -35.86 17.64 -11.16
CA TYR A 284 -37.00 17.37 -10.28
C TYR A 284 -37.99 16.36 -10.86
N THR A 285 -38.15 16.33 -12.19
CA THR A 285 -39.06 15.39 -12.86
C THR A 285 -38.43 14.02 -13.11
N THR A 286 -37.11 13.88 -12.98
CA THR A 286 -36.44 12.60 -13.21
C THR A 286 -36.64 11.69 -11.99
N THR A 287 -37.33 10.57 -12.19
CA THR A 287 -37.42 9.52 -11.18
C THR A 287 -36.06 8.85 -10.96
N PRO A 288 -35.58 8.73 -9.72
CA PRO A 288 -34.36 7.99 -9.41
C PRO A 288 -34.46 6.55 -9.94
N LEU A 289 -33.37 6.05 -10.54
CA LEU A 289 -33.29 4.65 -10.95
C LEU A 289 -33.28 3.74 -9.72
N THR A 290 -33.95 2.58 -9.81
CA THR A 290 -33.83 1.56 -8.76
C THR A 290 -32.43 0.95 -8.75
N LYS A 291 -32.04 0.29 -7.65
CA LYS A 291 -30.73 -0.37 -7.53
C LYS A 291 -30.50 -1.38 -8.67
N GLU A 292 -31.51 -2.15 -9.06
CA GLU A 292 -31.43 -3.12 -10.16
C GLU A 292 -31.25 -2.45 -11.51
N GLN A 293 -31.92 -1.32 -11.73
CA GLN A 293 -31.77 -0.53 -12.96
C GLN A 293 -30.36 0.07 -13.04
N ILE A 294 -29.82 0.57 -11.93
CA ILE A 294 -28.44 1.06 -11.84
C ILE A 294 -27.46 -0.06 -12.15
N ILE A 295 -27.62 -1.24 -11.53
CA ILE A 295 -26.75 -2.41 -11.76
C ILE A 295 -26.79 -2.82 -13.23
N THR A 296 -27.98 -2.94 -13.81
CA THR A 296 -28.16 -3.36 -15.21
C THR A 296 -27.57 -2.33 -16.17
N TYR A 297 -27.81 -1.04 -15.91
CA TYR A 297 -27.26 0.04 -16.72
C TYR A 297 -25.73 0.05 -16.67
N MET A 298 -25.16 -0.04 -15.46
CA MET A 298 -23.71 -0.04 -15.27
C MET A 298 -23.04 -1.27 -15.88
N ASP A 299 -23.66 -2.44 -15.79
CA ASP A 299 -23.15 -3.67 -16.41
C ASP A 299 -23.11 -3.55 -17.95
N ARG A 300 -24.12 -2.93 -18.57
CA ARG A 300 -24.12 -2.60 -20.01
C ARG A 300 -23.00 -1.63 -20.39
N GLN A 301 -22.60 -0.74 -19.47
CA GLN A 301 -21.46 0.14 -19.65
C GLN A 301 -20.11 -0.55 -19.35
N GLY A 302 -20.12 -1.85 -19.06
CA GLY A 302 -18.94 -2.65 -18.72
C GLY A 302 -18.51 -2.55 -17.25
N TYR A 303 -19.32 -1.97 -16.37
CA TYR A 303 -19.07 -1.87 -14.94
C TYR A 303 -19.82 -2.98 -14.18
N LYS A 304 -19.11 -4.05 -13.85
CA LYS A 304 -19.66 -5.20 -13.12
C LYS A 304 -19.82 -4.90 -11.62
N LEU A 305 -20.77 -4.03 -11.26
CA LEU A 305 -20.94 -3.51 -9.89
C LEU A 305 -21.00 -4.59 -8.81
N LYS A 306 -21.75 -5.68 -9.02
CA LYS A 306 -21.86 -6.77 -8.03
C LYS A 306 -20.51 -7.45 -7.74
N LEU A 307 -19.75 -7.74 -8.80
CA LEU A 307 -18.43 -8.36 -8.68
C LEU A 307 -17.44 -7.40 -8.05
N THR A 308 -17.48 -6.12 -8.44
CA THR A 308 -16.64 -5.07 -7.86
C THR A 308 -16.95 -4.85 -6.37
N GLU A 309 -18.22 -4.80 -5.98
CA GLU A 309 -18.67 -4.67 -4.59
C GLU A 309 -18.25 -5.89 -3.76
N GLN A 310 -18.42 -7.11 -4.27
CA GLN A 310 -17.92 -8.31 -3.60
C GLN A 310 -16.39 -8.32 -3.43
N LYS A 311 -15.65 -7.90 -4.47
CA LYS A 311 -14.19 -7.75 -4.38
C LYS A 311 -13.79 -6.70 -3.34
N ILE A 312 -14.49 -5.56 -3.29
CA ILE A 312 -14.27 -4.51 -2.29
C ILE A 312 -14.57 -5.02 -0.88
N LEU A 313 -15.73 -5.68 -0.68
CA LEU A 313 -16.10 -6.26 0.60
C LEU A 313 -15.11 -7.33 1.07
N ASN A 314 -14.57 -8.13 0.15
CA ASN A 314 -13.51 -9.08 0.46
C ASN A 314 -12.17 -8.39 0.78
N LYS A 315 -11.82 -7.28 0.10
CA LYS A 315 -10.62 -6.47 0.40
C LYS A 315 -10.72 -5.75 1.76
N ILE A 316 -11.93 -5.33 2.16
CA ILE A 316 -12.19 -4.66 3.45
C ILE A 316 -12.26 -5.65 4.61
N LYS A 317 -12.49 -6.95 4.35
CA LYS A 317 -12.52 -7.97 5.39
C LYS A 317 -11.12 -8.17 5.97
N LYS A 318 -10.82 -7.36 6.98
CA LYS A 318 -9.71 -7.59 7.89
C LYS A 318 -9.97 -8.88 8.66
N THR A 319 -8.92 -9.70 8.77
CA THR A 319 -8.94 -10.90 9.62
C THR A 319 -9.14 -10.51 11.08
N LEU A 320 -9.57 -11.45 11.91
CA LEU A 320 -9.68 -11.26 13.36
C LEU A 320 -8.34 -10.78 13.96
N PHE A 321 -7.22 -11.31 13.48
CA PHE A 321 -5.90 -10.86 13.89
C PHE A 321 -5.63 -9.41 13.49
N GLU A 322 -5.88 -9.02 12.23
CA GLU A 322 -5.68 -7.63 11.79
C GLU A 322 -6.56 -6.63 12.53
N LYS A 323 -7.79 -7.02 12.89
CA LYS A 323 -8.70 -6.19 13.70
C LYS A 323 -8.23 -6.02 15.14
N ASP A 324 -7.71 -7.09 15.75
CA ASP A 324 -7.32 -7.09 17.16
C ASP A 324 -5.92 -6.50 17.38
N PHE A 325 -4.97 -6.70 16.46
CA PHE A 325 -3.58 -6.25 16.59
C PHE A 325 -3.30 -4.90 15.91
N GLY A 326 -4.16 -4.44 15.00
CA GLY A 326 -4.10 -3.09 14.42
C GLY A 326 -2.73 -2.75 13.83
N ILE A 327 -2.03 -1.76 14.39
CA ILE A 327 -0.70 -1.33 13.95
C ILE A 327 0.39 -2.41 14.13
N TYR A 328 0.14 -3.43 14.94
CA TYR A 328 1.01 -4.59 15.14
C TYR A 328 0.64 -5.76 14.22
N ALA A 329 -0.23 -5.56 13.23
CA ALA A 329 -0.63 -6.60 12.29
C ALA A 329 0.55 -7.22 11.52
N GLU A 330 1.65 -6.48 11.36
CA GLU A 330 2.86 -7.03 10.75
C GLU A 330 3.45 -8.19 11.57
N PHE A 331 3.24 -8.25 12.90
CA PHE A 331 3.75 -9.31 13.77
C PHE A 331 2.85 -10.55 13.83
N ILE A 332 1.78 -10.62 13.04
CA ILE A 332 0.78 -11.70 13.13
C ILE A 332 1.41 -13.09 12.95
N GLU A 333 2.37 -13.24 12.04
CA GLU A 333 3.04 -14.52 11.80
C GLU A 333 3.89 -14.95 13.00
N GLU A 334 4.64 -14.03 13.60
CA GLU A 334 5.40 -14.28 14.82
C GLU A 334 4.48 -14.61 16.00
N ILE A 335 3.32 -13.94 16.10
CA ILE A 335 2.31 -14.18 17.12
C ILE A 335 1.64 -15.55 16.95
N ILE A 336 1.31 -15.95 15.72
CA ILE A 336 0.76 -17.28 15.41
C ILE A 336 1.77 -18.36 15.82
N ASN A 337 3.04 -18.20 15.46
CA ASN A 337 4.09 -19.16 15.84
C ASN A 337 4.25 -19.26 17.36
N PHE A 338 4.31 -18.12 18.04
CA PHE A 338 4.36 -18.05 19.49
C PHE A 338 3.17 -18.77 20.16
N LEU A 339 1.93 -18.49 19.72
CA LEU A 339 0.73 -19.10 20.29
C LEU A 339 0.62 -20.59 19.98
N ASN A 340 1.11 -21.07 18.83
CA ASN A 340 1.19 -22.51 18.53
C ASN A 340 2.14 -23.25 19.46
N VAL A 341 3.31 -22.67 19.73
CA VAL A 341 4.29 -23.26 20.66
C VAL A 341 3.78 -23.19 22.09
N LEU A 342 3.07 -22.14 22.48
CA LEU A 342 2.39 -22.12 23.77
C LEU A 342 1.30 -23.20 23.87
N LYS A 343 0.50 -23.40 22.81
CA LYS A 343 -0.54 -24.45 22.78
C LYS A 343 0.01 -25.86 23.00
N SER A 344 1.22 -26.15 22.50
CA SER A 344 1.87 -27.45 22.75
C SER A 344 2.43 -27.58 24.18
N VAL A 345 2.64 -26.45 24.87
CA VAL A 345 3.20 -26.36 26.23
C VAL A 345 2.11 -26.07 27.28
N ASP A 346 0.87 -25.74 26.88
CA ASP A 346 -0.27 -25.37 27.73
C ASP A 346 -0.62 -26.41 28.82
N GLN A 347 -0.16 -27.64 28.66
CA GLN A 347 -0.34 -28.72 29.65
C GLN A 347 0.73 -28.74 30.76
N ILE A 348 1.78 -27.91 30.65
CA ILE A 348 2.86 -27.79 31.63
C ILE A 348 2.55 -26.61 32.54
N GLY A 349 2.12 -26.90 33.78
CA GLY A 349 1.86 -25.87 34.78
C GLY A 349 3.13 -25.10 35.13
N ASN A 350 3.38 -23.95 34.48
CA ASN A 350 4.37 -22.92 34.83
C ASN A 350 4.42 -21.73 33.82
N LEU A 351 3.31 -21.39 33.15
CA LEU A 351 3.25 -20.29 32.17
C LEU A 351 2.94 -18.94 32.83
N TYR A 352 3.87 -18.42 33.64
CA TYR A 352 3.72 -17.11 34.30
C TYR A 352 3.94 -15.94 33.35
N THR A 353 3.35 -14.77 33.64
CA THR A 353 3.49 -13.53 32.84
C THR A 353 4.92 -13.23 32.41
N SER A 354 5.89 -13.32 33.33
CA SER A 354 7.30 -13.04 33.03
C SER A 354 7.92 -14.04 32.05
N LYS A 355 7.55 -15.33 32.16
CA LYS A 355 8.00 -16.40 31.28
C LYS A 355 7.37 -16.28 29.90
N VAL A 356 6.07 -16.02 29.85
CA VAL A 356 5.32 -15.83 28.59
C VAL A 356 5.83 -14.61 27.82
N LYS A 357 6.06 -13.49 28.51
CA LYS A 357 6.68 -12.29 27.90
C LYS A 357 8.09 -12.59 27.37
N ARG A 358 8.91 -13.34 28.12
CA ARG A 358 10.26 -13.72 27.68
C ARG A 358 10.24 -14.60 26.43
N GLU A 359 9.30 -15.55 26.35
CA GLU A 359 9.14 -16.37 25.15
C GLU A 359 8.62 -15.54 23.96
N LEU A 360 7.60 -14.71 24.16
CA LEU A 360 7.10 -13.81 23.11
C LEU A 360 8.22 -12.94 22.52
N LEU A 361 9.09 -12.42 23.38
CA LEU A 361 10.23 -11.63 22.96
C LEU A 361 11.11 -12.38 21.96
N LYS A 362 11.36 -13.69 22.13
CA LYS A 362 12.21 -14.45 21.20
C LYS A 362 11.66 -14.47 19.77
N TYR A 363 10.33 -14.55 19.61
CA TYR A 363 9.67 -14.59 18.30
C TYR A 363 9.65 -13.23 17.63
N ILE A 364 9.40 -12.16 18.38
CA ILE A 364 9.29 -10.81 17.81
C ILE A 364 10.64 -10.09 17.72
N ASN A 365 11.67 -10.52 18.46
CA ASN A 365 12.91 -9.75 18.63
C ASN A 365 13.62 -9.50 17.31
N LEU A 366 13.70 -10.48 16.41
CA LEU A 366 14.39 -10.30 15.12
C LEU A 366 13.73 -9.20 14.27
N LYS A 367 12.40 -9.19 14.23
CA LYS A 367 11.62 -8.20 13.49
C LYS A 367 11.59 -6.84 14.18
N ALA A 368 11.45 -6.83 15.52
CA ALA A 368 11.51 -5.62 16.32
C ALA A 368 12.90 -4.97 16.29
N SER A 369 13.98 -5.75 16.29
CA SER A 369 15.37 -5.23 16.24
C SER A 369 15.74 -4.64 14.89
N LYS A 370 15.09 -5.08 13.80
CA LYS A 370 15.23 -4.46 12.47
C LYS A 370 14.63 -3.06 12.46
N LYS A 371 13.62 -2.80 13.29
CA LYS A 371 12.89 -1.52 13.36
C LYS A 371 13.45 -0.56 14.40
N VAL A 372 13.89 -1.09 15.54
CA VAL A 372 14.29 -0.28 16.69
C VAL A 372 15.57 -0.82 17.29
N GLN A 373 16.59 0.03 17.38
CA GLN A 373 17.88 -0.35 17.98
C GLN A 373 17.85 -0.35 19.52
N ASP A 374 16.90 0.35 20.13
CA ASP A 374 16.78 0.47 21.58
C ASP A 374 16.10 -0.75 22.22
N LYS A 375 16.83 -1.44 23.11
CA LYS A 375 16.35 -2.61 23.87
C LYS A 375 15.17 -2.29 24.79
N THR A 376 14.98 -1.04 25.20
CA THR A 376 13.82 -0.64 26.03
C THR A 376 12.54 -0.62 25.21
N GLN A 377 12.60 -0.07 24.01
CA GLN A 377 11.47 0.03 23.09
C GLN A 377 11.04 -1.34 22.54
N ILE A 378 11.99 -2.27 22.31
CA ILE A 378 11.67 -3.66 21.97
C ILE A 378 10.82 -4.31 23.09
N LYS A 379 11.10 -4.01 24.36
CA LYS A 379 10.30 -4.50 25.50
C LYS A 379 8.93 -3.83 25.57
N GLU A 380 8.81 -2.57 25.17
CA GLU A 380 7.52 -1.88 25.06
C GLU A 380 6.64 -2.54 23.99
N ILE A 381 7.18 -2.80 22.78
CA ILE A 381 6.47 -3.54 21.71
C ILE A 381 5.98 -4.90 22.22
N ARG A 382 6.86 -5.65 22.89
CA ARG A 382 6.52 -6.94 23.50
C ARG A 382 5.35 -6.80 24.49
N ASP A 383 5.40 -5.79 25.35
CA ASP A 383 4.39 -5.58 26.38
C ASP A 383 3.04 -5.19 25.78
N GLU A 384 3.03 -4.31 24.77
CA GLU A 384 1.81 -3.94 24.05
C GLU A 384 1.19 -5.12 23.28
N ILE A 385 2.01 -5.92 22.58
CA ILE A 385 1.55 -7.14 21.90
C ILE A 385 1.00 -8.14 22.92
N PHE A 386 1.70 -8.35 24.03
CA PHE A 386 1.23 -9.24 25.10
C PHE A 386 -0.12 -8.78 25.67
N ASP A 387 -0.26 -7.50 25.96
CA ASP A 387 -1.50 -6.93 26.48
C ASP A 387 -2.64 -7.09 25.47
N MET A 388 -2.38 -6.97 24.15
CA MET A 388 -3.37 -7.27 23.12
C MET A 388 -3.76 -8.75 23.08
N ILE A 389 -2.79 -9.68 23.17
CA ILE A 389 -3.04 -11.12 23.21
C ILE A 389 -3.96 -11.47 24.40
N VAL A 390 -3.71 -10.89 25.58
CA VAL A 390 -4.53 -11.12 26.79
C VAL A 390 -5.89 -10.44 26.67
N LYS A 391 -5.93 -9.14 26.35
CA LYS A 391 -7.17 -8.33 26.23
C LYS A 391 -8.15 -8.94 25.24
N HIS A 392 -7.66 -9.43 24.11
CA HIS A 392 -8.49 -10.01 23.07
C HIS A 392 -8.75 -11.51 23.29
N SER A 393 -8.33 -12.10 24.43
CA SER A 393 -8.58 -13.50 24.81
C SER A 393 -7.94 -14.53 23.88
N TYR A 394 -6.81 -14.19 23.26
CA TYR A 394 -5.92 -15.15 22.60
C TYR A 394 -5.11 -15.95 23.62
N LEU A 395 -4.76 -15.32 24.74
CA LEU A 395 -4.38 -15.99 25.98
C LEU A 395 -5.46 -15.71 27.03
N ILE A 396 -5.82 -16.73 27.78
CA ILE A 396 -6.73 -16.66 28.92
C ILE A 396 -5.97 -17.03 30.19
N GLU A 397 -6.32 -16.38 31.30
CA GLU A 397 -5.78 -16.76 32.59
C GLU A 397 -6.33 -18.14 32.98
N ALA A 398 -5.43 -19.11 33.13
CA ALA A 398 -5.73 -20.44 33.61
C ALA A 398 -5.11 -20.59 35.00
N HIS A 399 -5.84 -21.14 35.95
CA HIS A 399 -5.36 -21.36 37.31
C HIS A 399 -5.31 -22.87 37.57
N PRO A 400 -4.20 -23.44 38.07
CA PRO A 400 -4.15 -24.86 38.39
C PRO A 400 -5.16 -25.22 39.49
N ASN A 401 -5.80 -26.39 39.37
CA ASN A 401 -6.76 -26.89 40.36
C ASN A 401 -6.06 -27.11 41.72
N ARG A 402 -6.62 -26.54 42.79
CA ARG A 402 -6.03 -26.61 44.14
C ARG A 402 -6.14 -27.99 44.78
N ALA A 403 -5.07 -28.40 45.46
CA ALA A 403 -5.15 -29.05 46.76
C ALA A 403 -4.73 -28.03 47.84
N SER A 404 -5.66 -27.65 48.72
CA SER A 404 -5.58 -26.82 49.95
C SER A 404 -4.47 -25.76 50.16
N GLY A 405 -4.87 -24.54 50.58
CA GLY A 405 -4.07 -23.67 51.45
C GLY A 405 -3.53 -22.36 50.85
N SER A 406 -4.16 -21.24 51.23
CA SER A 406 -3.65 -19.87 51.48
C SER A 406 -2.36 -19.29 50.82
N GLU A 407 -1.93 -19.72 49.64
CA GLU A 407 -0.97 -18.94 48.83
C GLU A 407 -1.69 -18.16 47.71
N SER A 408 -1.21 -16.94 47.43
CA SER A 408 -1.67 -16.11 46.31
C SER A 408 -1.36 -16.84 45.01
N MET A 409 -2.42 -17.18 44.26
CA MET A 409 -2.25 -17.86 42.98
C MET A 409 -1.50 -16.94 42.03
N ARG A 410 -0.31 -17.38 41.58
CA ARG A 410 0.36 -16.75 40.44
C ARG A 410 -0.50 -17.02 39.20
N THR A 411 -0.80 -15.98 38.44
CA THR A 411 -1.52 -16.09 37.17
C THR A 411 -0.70 -16.93 36.20
N SER A 412 -1.30 -18.00 35.70
CA SER A 412 -0.81 -18.76 34.55
C SER A 412 -1.70 -18.48 33.34
N TYR A 413 -1.17 -18.65 32.15
CA TYR A 413 -1.90 -18.44 30.90
C TYR A 413 -2.07 -19.77 30.16
N ALA A 414 -3.18 -19.88 29.43
CA ALA A 414 -3.42 -20.89 28.42
C ALA A 414 -3.91 -20.23 27.13
N VAL A 415 -3.74 -20.89 25.98
CA VAL A 415 -4.24 -20.40 24.70
C VAL A 415 -5.77 -20.45 24.68
N GLY A 416 -6.37 -19.28 24.43
CA GLY A 416 -7.81 -19.11 24.46
C GLY A 416 -8.51 -19.63 23.20
N PRO A 417 -9.82 -19.93 23.28
CA PRO A 417 -10.59 -20.47 22.16
C PRO A 417 -10.75 -19.50 20.98
N LYS A 418 -10.47 -18.21 21.18
CA LYS A 418 -10.48 -17.23 20.08
C LYS A 418 -9.33 -17.46 19.10
N TYR A 419 -8.21 -18.01 19.57
CA TYR A 419 -7.04 -18.27 18.73
C TYR A 419 -7.40 -19.16 17.54
N GLU A 420 -8.08 -20.28 17.77
CA GLU A 420 -8.46 -21.22 16.70
C GLU A 420 -9.36 -20.57 15.64
N LYS A 421 -10.31 -19.74 16.09
CA LYS A 421 -11.20 -18.99 15.19
C LYS A 421 -10.44 -17.97 14.35
N ALA A 422 -9.49 -17.26 14.96
CA ALA A 422 -8.69 -16.26 14.26
C ALA A 422 -7.68 -16.87 13.29
N VAL A 423 -7.08 -18.02 13.64
CA VAL A 423 -6.20 -18.78 12.76
C VAL A 423 -6.95 -19.29 11.53
N GLN A 424 -8.15 -19.85 11.73
CA GLN A 424 -8.97 -20.30 10.61
C GLN A 424 -9.37 -19.13 9.70
N ASP A 425 -9.76 -17.98 10.29
CA ASP A 425 -10.09 -16.77 9.55
C ASP A 425 -8.89 -16.23 8.74
N TYR A 426 -7.69 -16.25 9.33
CA TYR A 426 -6.44 -15.82 8.68
C TYR A 426 -6.07 -16.68 7.48
N PHE A 427 -6.05 -18.00 7.63
CA PHE A 427 -5.70 -18.91 6.53
C PHE A 427 -6.78 -18.96 5.44
N ASN A 428 -8.06 -18.85 5.82
CA ASN A 428 -9.15 -18.72 4.84
C ASN A 428 -9.03 -17.43 4.01
N ALA A 429 -8.50 -16.35 4.60
CA ALA A 429 -8.34 -15.06 3.92
C ALA A 429 -7.08 -14.99 3.04
N LYS A 430 -5.95 -15.56 3.51
CA LYS A 430 -4.67 -15.51 2.77
C LYS A 430 -4.45 -16.67 1.80
N GLY A 431 -5.16 -17.79 1.94
CA GLY A 431 -5.00 -18.96 1.08
C GLY A 431 -3.75 -19.82 1.40
N ASP A 432 -3.04 -19.49 2.48
CA ASP A 432 -1.83 -20.18 2.95
C ASP A 432 -2.15 -21.33 3.92
N THR A 433 -1.15 -22.19 4.20
CA THR A 433 -1.21 -23.21 5.24
C THR A 433 -0.19 -22.94 6.35
N LEU A 434 -0.42 -23.49 7.57
CA LEU A 434 0.50 -23.34 8.72
C LEU A 434 1.96 -23.71 8.41
N SER A 435 2.19 -24.59 7.43
CA SER A 435 3.52 -25.02 6.96
C SER A 435 4.31 -23.94 6.22
N ASP A 436 3.69 -22.82 5.84
CA ASP A 436 4.30 -21.78 5.03
C ASP A 436 4.95 -20.65 5.85
N ILE A 437 4.80 -20.64 7.18
CA ILE A 437 5.37 -19.63 8.07
C ILE A 437 6.78 -20.06 8.52
N SER A 438 7.83 -19.38 8.03
CA SER A 438 9.23 -19.67 8.36
C SER A 438 9.67 -19.02 9.69
N ILE A 439 10.27 -19.81 10.58
CA ILE A 439 10.87 -19.34 11.85
C ILE A 439 12.36 -19.07 11.64
N ASP A 440 12.75 -17.80 11.65
CA ASP A 440 14.15 -17.36 11.77
C ASP A 440 14.45 -17.15 13.26
N THR A 441 14.95 -18.17 13.95
CA THR A 441 15.49 -18.04 15.32
C THR A 441 16.97 -18.39 15.31
N THR A 442 17.81 -17.36 15.20
CA THR A 442 19.25 -17.45 15.44
C THR A 442 19.55 -17.50 16.95
N LYS A 443 20.46 -18.41 17.28
CA LYS A 443 21.02 -18.70 18.61
C LYS A 443 21.77 -17.48 19.18
N GLU A 444 21.58 -17.21 20.48
CA GLU A 444 22.68 -17.17 21.48
C GLU A 444 22.18 -16.74 22.88
N ASN A 445 22.73 -17.43 23.90
CA ASN A 445 22.81 -17.09 25.33
C ASN A 445 21.54 -17.17 26.21
N SER A 446 21.37 -18.31 26.89
CA SER A 446 21.46 -18.36 28.36
C SER A 446 21.44 -19.81 28.85
N GLU A 447 22.53 -20.20 29.50
CA GLU A 447 22.65 -21.38 30.34
C GLU A 447 21.59 -21.35 31.46
N ILE A 448 21.27 -22.54 31.99
CA ILE A 448 20.34 -22.89 33.09
C ILE A 448 19.06 -23.58 32.58
N ASP A 449 18.93 -24.85 32.99
CA ASP A 449 17.83 -25.83 32.79
C ASP A 449 18.11 -26.96 31.77
N SER A 450 19.20 -27.70 32.02
CA SER A 450 19.90 -28.64 31.11
C SER A 450 19.64 -30.14 31.30
N GLU A 451 18.56 -30.61 31.94
CA GLU A 451 18.37 -32.07 32.16
C GLU A 451 17.18 -32.72 31.46
N ILE A 452 16.13 -31.96 31.11
CA ILE A 452 14.93 -32.55 30.50
C ILE A 452 14.95 -32.42 28.96
N LEU A 453 15.60 -31.39 28.42
CA LEU A 453 15.68 -31.12 26.98
C LEU A 453 16.66 -32.07 26.24
N ASN A 454 17.70 -32.53 26.92
CA ASN A 454 18.76 -33.40 26.35
C ASN A 454 18.33 -34.84 26.09
N LYS A 455 17.12 -35.26 26.52
CA LYS A 455 16.63 -36.63 26.33
C LYS A 455 15.70 -36.80 25.12
N PHE A 456 15.25 -35.72 24.51
CA PHE A 456 14.26 -35.73 23.42
C PHE A 456 14.79 -35.27 22.07
N LEU A 457 15.97 -34.67 22.03
CA LEU A 457 16.61 -34.19 20.81
C LEU A 457 18.06 -34.67 20.81
N GLU A 458 18.29 -35.90 20.37
CA GLU A 458 19.56 -36.19 19.70
C GLU A 458 19.54 -35.39 18.38
N GLU A 459 20.02 -34.15 18.43
CA GLU A 459 20.52 -33.47 17.23
C GLU A 459 22.00 -33.83 17.06
N PRO A 460 22.43 -34.29 15.87
CA PRO A 460 23.83 -34.33 15.52
C PRO A 460 24.38 -32.89 15.41
N ASP A 461 25.62 -32.72 15.83
CA ASP A 461 26.41 -31.48 15.80
C ASP A 461 26.16 -30.58 14.56
N ASN A 462 25.68 -29.36 14.81
CA ASN A 462 25.57 -28.27 13.83
C ASN A 462 26.94 -27.59 13.53
N SER A 463 28.05 -28.33 13.56
CA SER A 463 29.41 -27.81 13.32
C SER A 463 30.10 -28.37 12.06
N VAL A 464 29.37 -29.05 11.16
CA VAL A 464 30.01 -29.91 10.15
C VAL A 464 29.94 -29.41 8.69
N ILE A 465 29.15 -28.37 8.38
CA ILE A 465 29.05 -27.86 7.00
C ILE A 465 29.75 -26.51 6.87
N ASP A 466 30.84 -26.48 6.10
CA ASP A 466 31.50 -25.24 5.69
C ASP A 466 30.64 -24.51 4.65
N LYS A 467 30.01 -23.41 5.07
CA LYS A 467 29.15 -22.56 4.23
C LYS A 467 29.89 -22.04 2.99
N LYS A 468 31.19 -21.74 3.09
CA LYS A 468 32.00 -21.24 1.98
C LYS A 468 32.20 -22.30 0.90
N ASN A 469 32.40 -23.55 1.30
CA ASN A 469 32.51 -24.69 0.38
C ASN A 469 31.17 -24.94 -0.35
N LEU A 470 30.04 -24.78 0.35
CA LEU A 470 28.72 -24.95 -0.24
C LEU A 470 28.38 -23.87 -1.28
N GLU A 471 28.72 -22.61 -1.01
CA GLU A 471 28.59 -21.49 -1.96
C GLU A 471 29.45 -21.72 -3.22
N GLU A 472 30.67 -22.24 -3.08
CA GLU A 472 31.54 -22.58 -4.21
C GLU A 472 30.95 -23.71 -5.07
N ILE A 473 30.37 -24.74 -4.43
CA ILE A 473 29.68 -25.83 -5.13
C ILE A 473 28.49 -25.30 -5.92
N LEU A 474 27.64 -24.46 -5.31
CA LEU A 474 26.46 -23.89 -5.96
C LEU A 474 26.84 -23.01 -7.15
N SER A 475 27.83 -22.12 -6.98
CA SER A 475 28.36 -21.26 -8.06
C SER A 475 28.90 -22.09 -9.23
N LYS A 476 29.63 -23.18 -8.95
CA LYS A 476 30.17 -24.09 -9.97
C LYS A 476 29.08 -24.83 -10.75
N GLN A 477 28.03 -25.30 -10.08
CA GLN A 477 26.93 -25.99 -10.77
C GLN A 477 26.02 -25.01 -11.52
N TYR A 478 25.84 -23.80 -11.01
CA TYR A 478 25.12 -22.73 -11.72
C TYR A 478 25.85 -22.33 -13.00
N SER A 479 27.18 -22.19 -12.96
CA SER A 479 27.99 -21.93 -14.15
C SER A 479 27.82 -23.01 -15.24
N LYS A 480 27.69 -24.28 -14.85
CA LYS A 480 27.41 -25.38 -15.79
C LYS A 480 25.99 -25.33 -16.35
N LEU A 481 25.00 -24.98 -15.53
CA LEU A 481 23.62 -24.76 -15.98
C LEU A 481 23.56 -23.68 -17.08
N ILE A 482 24.24 -22.56 -16.86
CA ILE A 482 24.34 -21.48 -17.86
C ILE A 482 25.03 -21.96 -19.14
N TRP A 483 26.08 -22.79 -19.03
CA TRP A 483 26.74 -23.38 -20.19
C TRP A 483 25.82 -24.32 -20.99
N GLU A 484 25.02 -25.16 -20.31
CA GLU A 484 24.04 -26.02 -20.99
C GLU A 484 22.95 -25.20 -21.70
N LEU A 485 22.48 -24.10 -21.10
CA LEU A 485 21.57 -23.16 -21.73
C LEU A 485 22.19 -22.47 -22.96
N PHE A 486 23.46 -22.09 -22.87
CA PHE A 486 24.18 -21.52 -24.00
C PHE A 486 24.29 -22.52 -25.17
N LEU A 487 24.61 -23.79 -24.90
CA LEU A 487 24.64 -24.83 -25.93
C LEU A 487 23.25 -25.08 -26.54
N MET A 488 22.18 -25.04 -25.75
CA MET A 488 20.82 -25.11 -26.28
C MET A 488 20.51 -23.96 -27.23
N TYR A 489 20.88 -22.73 -26.85
CA TYR A 489 20.71 -21.55 -27.70
C TYR A 489 21.50 -21.71 -29.02
N GLU A 490 22.77 -22.13 -28.95
CA GLU A 490 23.61 -22.35 -30.12
C GLU A 490 23.02 -23.40 -31.07
N HIS A 491 22.50 -24.51 -30.53
CA HIS A 491 21.84 -25.53 -31.34
C HIS A 491 20.52 -25.05 -31.95
N ASN A 492 19.74 -24.23 -31.24
CA ASN A 492 18.52 -23.61 -31.80
C ASN A 492 18.86 -22.67 -32.96
N GLU A 493 19.88 -21.81 -32.83
CA GLU A 493 20.35 -20.91 -33.91
C GLU A 493 20.87 -21.68 -35.13
N LYS A 494 21.44 -22.87 -34.93
CA LYS A 494 21.91 -23.77 -35.99
C LYS A 494 20.82 -24.68 -36.57
N ASN A 495 19.55 -24.52 -36.16
CA ASN A 495 18.42 -25.39 -36.50
C ASN A 495 18.61 -26.88 -36.11
N GLU A 496 19.46 -27.16 -35.12
CA GLU A 496 19.73 -28.50 -34.59
C GLU A 496 18.83 -28.83 -33.38
N PHE A 497 17.52 -28.58 -33.52
CA PHE A 497 16.54 -28.62 -32.42
C PHE A 497 16.48 -29.95 -31.65
N GLY A 498 16.76 -31.08 -32.32
CA GLY A 498 16.84 -32.39 -31.66
C GLY A 498 17.99 -32.48 -30.64
N LYS A 499 19.12 -31.82 -30.89
CA LYS A 499 20.23 -31.75 -29.92
C LYS A 499 19.90 -30.81 -28.77
N ALA A 500 19.28 -29.67 -29.05
CA ALA A 500 18.81 -28.73 -28.03
C ALA A 500 17.81 -29.39 -27.07
N LEU A 501 16.83 -30.13 -27.60
CA LEU A 501 15.86 -30.88 -26.78
C LEU A 501 16.53 -31.93 -25.90
N LYS A 502 17.52 -32.66 -26.42
CA LYS A 502 18.24 -33.70 -25.68
C LYS A 502 19.05 -33.12 -24.52
N ILE A 503 19.63 -31.93 -24.71
CA ILE A 503 20.28 -31.20 -23.60
C ILE A 503 19.21 -30.82 -22.58
N GLY A 504 18.17 -30.09 -23.01
CA GLY A 504 17.10 -29.56 -22.17
C GLY A 504 16.35 -30.59 -21.32
N GLU A 505 16.20 -31.83 -21.80
CA GLU A 505 15.58 -32.94 -21.05
C GLU A 505 16.27 -33.20 -19.70
N THR A 506 17.60 -33.06 -19.66
CA THR A 506 18.43 -33.49 -18.54
C THR A 506 18.91 -32.34 -17.66
N VAL A 507 18.79 -31.09 -18.10
CA VAL A 507 19.34 -29.90 -17.43
C VAL A 507 18.96 -29.81 -15.95
N ILE A 508 17.66 -29.87 -15.62
CA ILE A 508 17.20 -29.73 -14.23
C ILE A 508 17.67 -30.92 -13.38
N ILE A 509 17.59 -32.15 -13.91
CA ILE A 509 18.02 -33.35 -13.18
C ILE A 509 19.53 -33.32 -12.94
N ASN A 510 20.32 -32.95 -13.95
CA ASN A 510 21.76 -32.86 -13.85
C ASN A 510 22.16 -31.79 -12.84
N TYR A 511 21.54 -30.62 -12.87
CA TYR A 511 21.79 -29.57 -11.90
C TYR A 511 21.53 -30.03 -10.46
N VAL A 512 20.32 -30.57 -10.19
CA VAL A 512 19.90 -31.07 -8.88
C VAL A 512 20.80 -32.22 -8.40
N GLY A 513 21.01 -33.22 -9.25
CA GLY A 513 21.83 -34.39 -8.94
C GLY A 513 23.30 -34.03 -8.73
N ASN A 514 23.86 -33.12 -9.52
CA ASN A 514 25.24 -32.70 -9.39
C ASN A 514 25.49 -31.89 -8.13
N ILE A 515 24.55 -31.04 -7.69
CA ILE A 515 24.67 -30.33 -6.40
C ILE A 515 24.72 -31.35 -5.26
N HIS A 516 23.77 -32.28 -5.22
CA HIS A 516 23.68 -33.28 -4.15
C HIS A 516 24.91 -34.19 -4.12
N GLN A 517 25.34 -34.72 -5.26
CA GLN A 517 26.52 -35.58 -5.33
C GLN A 517 27.83 -34.84 -5.04
N THR A 518 27.97 -33.59 -5.50
CA THR A 518 29.17 -32.80 -5.22
C THR A 518 29.23 -32.46 -3.75
N PHE A 519 28.10 -32.14 -3.11
CA PHE A 519 28.02 -31.92 -1.67
C PHE A 519 28.47 -33.14 -0.87
N LEU A 520 27.91 -34.32 -1.16
CA LEU A 520 28.28 -35.56 -0.46
C LEU A 520 29.76 -35.94 -0.64
N LYS A 521 30.32 -35.69 -1.83
CA LYS A 521 31.76 -35.94 -2.10
C LYS A 521 32.68 -34.95 -1.39
N SER A 522 32.28 -33.69 -1.29
CA SER A 522 33.08 -32.60 -0.69
C SER A 522 33.01 -32.57 0.83
N ASN A 523 31.97 -33.17 1.43
CA ASN A 523 31.74 -33.18 2.87
C ASN A 523 31.60 -34.61 3.41
N SER A 524 32.73 -35.31 3.56
CA SER A 524 32.81 -36.69 4.08
C SER A 524 32.35 -36.86 5.54
N LYS A 525 32.08 -35.76 6.24
CA LYS A 525 31.51 -35.73 7.59
C LYS A 525 30.05 -35.26 7.62
N SER A 526 29.42 -35.02 6.47
CA SER A 526 28.04 -34.53 6.43
C SER A 526 27.10 -35.46 7.21
N PRO A 527 26.10 -34.91 7.92
CA PRO A 527 25.08 -35.70 8.58
C PRO A 527 24.49 -36.77 7.66
N PRO A 528 24.32 -38.03 8.11
CA PRO A 528 23.76 -39.12 7.29
C PRO A 528 22.38 -38.78 6.70
N GLU A 529 21.65 -37.88 7.33
CA GLU A 529 20.36 -37.37 6.89
C GLU A 529 20.43 -36.64 5.53
N PHE A 530 21.58 -36.06 5.17
CA PHE A 530 21.77 -35.42 3.86
C PHE A 530 22.06 -36.40 2.72
N ASP A 531 22.23 -37.70 3.00
CA ASP A 531 22.13 -38.73 1.95
C ASP A 531 20.73 -38.74 1.34
N ASN A 532 19.71 -38.30 2.09
CA ASN A 532 18.39 -38.04 1.55
C ASN A 532 18.39 -36.68 0.81
N PRO A 533 18.20 -36.66 -0.52
CA PRO A 533 18.17 -35.43 -1.30
C PRO A 533 17.08 -34.47 -0.81
N GLU A 534 15.97 -35.01 -0.29
CA GLU A 534 14.84 -34.20 0.17
C GLU A 534 15.21 -33.33 1.37
N ILE A 535 15.93 -33.90 2.34
CA ILE A 535 16.38 -33.19 3.54
C ILE A 535 17.46 -32.16 3.17
N PHE A 536 18.32 -32.50 2.21
CA PHE A 536 19.36 -31.60 1.70
C PHE A 536 18.80 -30.38 0.96
N PHE A 537 17.78 -30.54 0.11
CA PHE A 537 17.18 -29.39 -0.59
C PHE A 537 16.39 -28.49 0.36
N ASP A 538 15.67 -29.07 1.33
CA ASP A 538 14.98 -28.27 2.35
C ASP A 538 15.99 -27.46 3.19
N TYR A 539 17.19 -28.00 3.45
CA TYR A 539 18.28 -27.26 4.09
C TYR A 539 18.80 -26.10 3.22
N LEU A 540 18.99 -26.29 1.91
CA LEU A 540 19.44 -25.23 1.01
C LEU A 540 18.45 -24.05 0.95
N THR A 541 17.15 -24.35 0.85
CA THR A 541 16.10 -23.32 0.81
C THR A 541 15.97 -22.60 2.15
N LYS A 542 16.01 -23.32 3.28
CA LYS A 542 15.93 -22.73 4.62
C LYS A 542 17.09 -21.78 4.94
N ASN A 543 18.27 -22.02 4.37
CA ASN A 543 19.46 -21.19 4.59
C ASN A 543 19.68 -20.11 3.52
N HIS A 544 18.68 -19.85 2.66
CA HIS A 544 18.77 -18.90 1.53
C HIS A 544 19.94 -19.17 0.57
N LEU A 545 20.42 -20.41 0.50
CA LEU A 545 21.46 -20.82 -0.44
C LEU A 545 20.87 -21.21 -1.81
N MET A 546 19.55 -21.43 -1.86
CA MET A 546 18.79 -21.68 -3.08
C MET A 546 17.42 -21.03 -2.95
N LEU A 547 17.06 -20.20 -3.93
CA LEU A 547 15.88 -19.32 -3.84
C LEU A 547 14.59 -20.01 -4.25
N LEU A 548 14.70 -21.04 -5.12
CA LEU A 548 13.57 -21.89 -5.49
C LEU A 548 13.28 -22.91 -4.38
N LYS A 549 12.00 -23.03 -4.02
CA LYS A 549 11.50 -24.11 -3.15
C LYS A 549 11.47 -25.42 -3.92
N LYS A 550 11.56 -26.54 -3.18
CA LYS A 550 11.46 -27.92 -3.72
C LYS A 550 10.26 -28.13 -4.67
N ASN A 551 9.09 -27.62 -4.31
CA ASN A 551 7.87 -27.76 -5.13
C ASN A 551 8.00 -27.01 -6.47
N GLU A 552 8.67 -25.85 -6.47
CA GLU A 552 8.89 -25.08 -7.68
C GLU A 552 9.87 -25.79 -8.62
N ILE A 553 10.95 -26.38 -8.09
CA ILE A 553 11.89 -27.21 -8.89
C ILE A 553 11.15 -28.40 -9.52
N LYS A 554 10.27 -29.07 -8.75
CA LYS A 554 9.42 -30.17 -9.27
C LYS A 554 8.46 -29.69 -10.35
N ASP A 555 7.89 -28.50 -10.20
CA ASP A 555 6.99 -27.90 -11.19
C ASP A 555 7.74 -27.52 -12.47
N TYR A 556 8.93 -26.92 -12.38
CA TYR A 556 9.79 -26.65 -13.53
C TYR A 556 10.20 -27.94 -14.23
N TYR A 557 10.58 -28.98 -13.48
CA TYR A 557 10.89 -30.29 -14.05
C TYR A 557 9.67 -30.89 -14.78
N LYS A 558 8.48 -30.81 -14.19
CA LYS A 558 7.24 -31.32 -14.79
C LYS A 558 6.90 -30.56 -16.08
N LYS A 559 7.00 -29.22 -16.07
CA LYS A 559 6.78 -28.37 -17.25
C LYS A 559 7.78 -28.68 -18.36
N ALA A 560 9.07 -28.75 -18.03
CA ALA A 560 10.14 -29.10 -18.96
C ALA A 560 9.91 -30.49 -19.58
N LYS A 561 9.55 -31.49 -18.76
CA LYS A 561 9.24 -32.84 -19.20
C LYS A 561 7.99 -32.89 -20.09
N GLN A 562 6.96 -32.10 -19.82
CA GLN A 562 5.77 -32.01 -20.67
C GLN A 562 6.10 -31.43 -22.05
N ILE A 563 6.94 -30.40 -22.13
CA ILE A 563 7.39 -29.83 -23.42
C ILE A 563 8.27 -30.84 -24.17
N PHE A 564 9.18 -31.51 -23.44
CA PHE A 564 10.05 -32.51 -24.02
C PHE A 564 9.30 -33.76 -24.49
N THR A 565 8.23 -34.20 -23.83
CA THR A 565 7.46 -35.41 -24.22
C THR A 565 6.25 -35.09 -25.10
N GLY A 566 5.91 -33.82 -25.28
CA GLY A 566 4.77 -33.36 -26.06
C GLY A 566 4.83 -33.78 -27.53
N LEU A 567 3.65 -33.99 -28.12
CA LEU A 567 3.51 -34.20 -29.57
C LEU A 567 3.44 -32.84 -30.26
N GLY A 568 4.22 -32.65 -31.33
CA GLY A 568 4.23 -31.39 -32.08
C GLY A 568 5.59 -31.08 -32.71
N ASP A 569 5.65 -29.91 -33.34
CA ASP A 569 6.83 -29.38 -34.01
C ASP A 569 8.06 -29.29 -33.06
N ILE A 570 9.19 -29.81 -33.54
CA ILE A 570 10.44 -29.96 -32.78
C ILE A 570 11.05 -28.58 -32.53
N GLU A 571 10.96 -27.66 -33.49
CA GLU A 571 11.46 -26.29 -33.35
C GLU A 571 10.73 -25.55 -32.23
N LYS A 572 9.39 -25.53 -32.29
CA LYS A 572 8.57 -24.91 -31.26
C LYS A 572 8.86 -25.47 -29.87
N ARG A 573 8.99 -26.79 -29.74
CA ARG A 573 9.30 -27.44 -28.46
C ARG A 573 10.69 -27.10 -27.95
N ALA A 574 11.70 -27.02 -28.83
CA ALA A 574 13.05 -26.65 -28.42
C ALA A 574 13.12 -25.21 -27.90
N ASN A 575 12.41 -24.28 -28.55
CA ASN A 575 12.31 -22.89 -28.12
C ASN A 575 11.50 -22.71 -26.83
N ASP A 576 10.38 -23.41 -26.69
CA ASP A 576 9.56 -23.40 -25.47
C ASP A 576 10.34 -24.00 -24.29
N LEU A 577 11.10 -25.08 -24.52
CA LEU A 577 11.93 -25.71 -23.49
C LEU A 577 13.08 -24.80 -23.05
N TYR A 578 13.78 -24.16 -24.00
CA TYR A 578 14.80 -23.16 -23.71
C TYR A 578 14.24 -22.02 -22.84
N LYS A 579 13.08 -21.47 -23.21
CA LYS A 579 12.44 -20.39 -22.45
C LYS A 579 12.13 -20.77 -21.01
N ILE A 580 11.57 -21.97 -20.77
CA ILE A 580 11.28 -22.45 -19.40
C ILE A 580 12.56 -22.67 -18.61
N LEU A 581 13.61 -23.21 -19.22
CA LEU A 581 14.88 -23.46 -18.52
C LEU A 581 15.67 -22.17 -18.24
N THR A 582 15.55 -21.15 -19.09
CA THR A 582 16.07 -19.80 -18.83
C THR A 582 15.31 -19.12 -17.70
N GLU A 583 13.98 -19.25 -17.64
CA GLU A 583 13.20 -18.76 -16.50
C GLU A 583 13.62 -19.45 -15.19
N PHE A 584 13.84 -20.76 -15.24
CA PHE A 584 14.36 -21.55 -14.12
C PHE A 584 15.74 -21.03 -13.67
N SER A 585 16.68 -20.76 -14.57
CA SER A 585 17.99 -20.22 -14.18
C SER A 585 17.91 -18.83 -13.58
N PHE A 586 17.08 -17.93 -14.12
CA PHE A 586 16.91 -16.58 -13.55
C PHE A 586 16.36 -16.59 -12.12
N LYS A 587 15.49 -17.56 -11.79
CA LYS A 587 14.98 -17.72 -10.43
C LYS A 587 15.97 -18.36 -9.45
N LEU A 588 17.06 -18.94 -9.94
CA LEU A 588 18.13 -19.50 -9.10
C LEU A 588 19.15 -18.44 -8.63
N ASP A 589 19.23 -17.29 -9.33
CA ASP A 589 20.27 -16.25 -9.16
C ASP A 589 19.76 -14.95 -8.51
N LYS A 590 18.45 -14.88 -8.24
CA LYS A 590 17.73 -13.75 -7.65
C LYS A 590 17.38 -14.05 -6.21
#